data_AF-A0A8J4CPA0-F1
#
_entry.id   AF-A0A8J4CPA0-F1
#
_cell.length_a   1.000
_cell.length_b   1.000
_cell.length_c   1.000
_cell.angle_alpha   90.00
_cell.angle_beta   90.00
_cell.angle_gamma   90.00
#
_symmetry.space_group_name_H-M   'P 1'
#
loop_
_entity.id
_entity.type
_entity.pdbx_description
1 polymer ?
#
loop_
_entity_poly.entity_id
_entity_poly.type
_entity_poly.pdbx_seq_one_letter_code
_entity_poly.pdbx_strand_id
1 'polypeptide(L)'
;MYVYGNYDGMYGIASALRELGGAMSTEELMLFCTAPADMDDPAVSSALLRFAAMYCRVGRVGPEEISDQPLPQTAPTTEAELKRLEELHRVYDLYVWLCYRLPYAFTGREEAETARAECGGLIGEGLDRLAAAPSSAGFGRRNLNHHNRHHNYHFTNAEKGKEDEDGADGKS
;
A
#
# COMPACT_ATOMS: atom_id res chain seq x y z
N MET A 1 -4.12 -23.36 16.64
CA MET A 1 -3.32 -23.37 15.40
C MET A 1 -2.75 -21.97 15.25
N TYR A 2 -1.45 -21.78 15.43
CA TYR A 2 -0.81 -20.48 15.25
C TYR A 2 -0.35 -20.37 13.80
N VAL A 3 -0.68 -19.25 13.14
CA VAL A 3 -0.15 -18.87 11.83
C VAL A 3 0.86 -17.76 12.08
N TYR A 4 2.07 -17.90 11.56
CA TYR A 4 3.06 -16.83 11.62
C TYR A 4 2.60 -15.66 10.73
N GLY A 5 2.70 -14.43 11.24
CA GLY A 5 2.35 -13.24 10.46
C GLY A 5 3.22 -13.11 9.21
N ASN A 6 2.67 -12.54 8.14
CA ASN A 6 3.44 -12.17 6.97
C ASN A 6 4.32 -10.94 7.31
N TYR A 7 5.64 -11.08 7.15
CA TYR A 7 6.61 -10.02 7.46
C TYR A 7 7.32 -9.47 6.22
N ASP A 8 6.90 -9.85 5.00
CA ASP A 8 7.58 -9.44 3.76
C ASP A 8 7.69 -7.92 3.63
N GLY A 9 6.63 -7.19 4.01
CA GLY A 9 6.65 -5.73 4.03
C GLY A 9 7.70 -5.14 4.99
N MET A 10 7.93 -5.78 6.14
CA MET A 10 8.93 -5.34 7.11
C MET A 10 10.35 -5.48 6.56
N TYR A 11 10.64 -6.56 5.84
CA TYR A 11 11.96 -6.77 5.23
C TYR A 11 12.26 -5.74 4.15
N GLY A 12 11.28 -5.37 3.32
CA GLY A 12 11.44 -4.33 2.31
C GLY A 12 11.80 -2.98 2.93
N ILE A 13 11.06 -2.57 3.97
CA ILE A 13 11.35 -1.35 4.73
C ILE A 13 12.75 -1.42 5.36
N ALA A 14 13.07 -2.51 6.07
CA ALA A 14 14.35 -2.67 6.73
C ALA A 14 15.53 -2.59 5.76
N SER A 15 15.41 -3.18 4.57
CA SER A 15 16.45 -3.09 3.53
C SER A 15 16.63 -1.66 3.05
N ALA A 16 15.54 -0.97 2.71
CA ALA A 16 15.58 0.41 2.24
C ALA A 16 16.12 1.37 3.32
N LEU A 17 15.75 1.18 4.59
CA LEU A 17 16.24 1.99 5.70
C LEU A 17 17.72 1.75 6.01
N ARG A 18 18.22 0.51 5.87
CA ARG A 18 19.64 0.21 6.08
C ARG A 18 20.55 0.91 5.08
N GLU A 19 20.06 1.17 3.86
CA GLU A 19 20.80 1.96 2.86
C GLU A 19 20.88 3.45 3.21
N LEU A 20 19.92 3.97 3.99
CA LEU A 20 19.88 5.36 4.46
C LEU A 20 20.89 5.68 5.58
N GLY A 21 21.66 4.68 6.05
CA GLY A 21 22.81 4.87 6.93
C GLY A 21 22.53 4.59 8.41
N GLY A 22 23.57 4.13 9.14
CA GLY A 22 23.52 3.65 10.53
C GLY A 22 23.29 4.70 11.63
N ALA A 23 22.59 5.79 11.33
CA ALA A 23 22.26 6.84 12.29
C ALA A 23 21.07 6.49 13.21
N MET A 24 20.33 5.43 12.87
CA MET A 24 19.15 4.98 13.62
C MET A 24 19.48 3.76 14.48
N SER A 25 18.95 3.73 15.71
CA SER A 25 19.06 2.57 16.61
C SER A 25 18.21 1.40 16.12
N THR A 26 18.47 0.20 16.64
CA THR A 26 17.67 -1.00 16.32
C THR A 26 16.22 -0.86 16.75
N GLU A 27 15.95 -0.19 17.87
CA GLU A 27 14.59 0.04 18.37
C GLU A 27 13.80 0.93 17.41
N GLU A 28 14.39 2.03 16.95
CA GLU A 28 13.79 2.94 15.98
C GLU A 28 13.60 2.24 14.62
N LEU A 29 14.58 1.43 14.18
CA LEU A 29 14.44 0.66 12.94
C LEU A 29 13.23 -0.27 13.00
N MET A 30 13.07 -1.00 14.12
CA MET A 30 11.91 -1.85 14.35
C MET A 30 10.61 -1.05 14.42
N LEU A 31 10.65 0.16 15.00
CA LEU A 31 9.50 1.05 15.03
C LEU A 31 9.03 1.44 13.62
N PHE A 32 9.95 1.87 12.75
CA PHE A 32 9.63 2.19 11.36
C PHE A 32 9.15 0.96 10.57
N CYS A 33 9.75 -0.22 10.80
CA CYS A 33 9.32 -1.46 10.14
C CYS A 33 7.93 -1.94 10.59
N THR A 34 7.48 -1.53 11.78
CA THR A 34 6.15 -1.87 12.33
C THR A 34 5.11 -0.79 12.13
N ALA A 35 5.47 0.30 11.42
CA ALA A 35 4.52 1.32 11.03
C ALA A 35 3.39 0.72 10.19
N PRO A 36 2.14 1.25 10.27
CA PRO A 36 1.01 0.82 9.47
C PRO A 36 1.14 1.36 8.04
N ALA A 37 2.32 1.18 7.45
CA ALA A 37 2.62 1.57 6.08
C ALA A 37 2.34 0.39 5.16
N ASP A 38 1.46 0.60 4.19
CA ASP A 38 1.29 -0.32 3.09
C ASP A 38 2.41 -0.09 2.08
N MET A 39 3.27 -1.11 1.89
CA MET A 39 4.39 -1.01 0.95
C MET A 39 3.96 -1.18 -0.52
N ASP A 40 2.76 -1.68 -0.76
CA ASP A 40 2.17 -1.72 -2.11
C ASP A 40 1.56 -0.37 -2.50
N ASP A 41 1.40 0.55 -1.54
CA ASP A 41 1.00 1.93 -1.78
C ASP A 41 2.24 2.83 -2.00
N PRO A 42 2.48 3.32 -3.23
CA PRO A 42 3.62 4.17 -3.53
C PRO A 42 3.63 5.49 -2.73
N ALA A 43 2.46 6.04 -2.40
CA ALA A 43 2.37 7.31 -1.67
C ALA A 43 2.85 7.13 -0.22
N VAL A 44 2.37 6.07 0.45
CA VAL A 44 2.71 5.78 1.84
C VAL A 44 4.14 5.27 1.98
N SER A 45 4.58 4.36 1.10
CA SER A 45 5.94 3.84 1.11
C SER A 45 6.99 4.93 0.83
N SER A 46 6.77 5.80 -0.16
CA SER A 46 7.67 6.92 -0.43
C SER A 46 7.72 7.93 0.71
N ALA A 47 6.57 8.24 1.34
CA ALA A 47 6.52 9.11 2.50
C ALA A 47 7.25 8.52 3.70
N LEU A 48 7.10 7.22 3.98
CA LEU A 48 7.82 6.53 5.05
C LEU A 48 9.34 6.68 4.88
N LEU A 49 9.85 6.42 3.67
CA LEU A 49 11.27 6.55 3.36
C LEU A 49 11.74 8.01 3.48
N ARG A 50 10.93 8.98 3.02
CA ARG A 50 11.23 10.40 3.18
C ARG A 50 11.33 10.80 4.65
N PHE A 51 10.34 10.42 5.48
CA PHE A 51 10.35 10.69 6.92
C PHE A 51 11.55 10.06 7.60
N ALA A 52 11.86 8.81 7.29
CA ALA A 52 13.02 8.13 7.87
C ALA A 52 14.35 8.76 7.43
N ALA A 53 14.48 9.16 6.16
CA ALA A 53 15.67 9.86 5.68
C ALA A 53 15.85 11.22 6.38
N MET A 54 14.76 11.99 6.55
CA MET A 54 14.78 13.25 7.28
C MET A 54 15.12 13.05 8.76
N TYR A 55 14.54 12.01 9.37
CA TYR A 55 14.85 11.63 10.74
C TYR A 55 16.33 11.30 10.91
N CYS A 56 16.92 10.46 10.05
CA CYS A 56 18.34 10.12 10.12
C CYS A 56 19.27 11.32 9.88
N ARG A 57 18.89 12.23 8.98
CA ARG A 57 19.72 13.37 8.57
C ARG A 57 19.66 14.55 9.55
N VAL A 58 18.47 14.88 10.04
CA VAL A 58 18.19 16.11 10.80
C VAL A 58 17.77 15.81 12.24
N GLY A 59 17.26 14.60 12.52
CA GLY A 59 16.71 14.21 13.82
C GLY A 59 15.34 14.84 14.11
N ARG A 60 14.77 15.56 13.15
CA ARG A 60 13.47 16.23 13.24
C ARG A 60 12.73 16.10 11.91
N VAL A 61 11.41 15.89 11.99
CA VAL A 61 10.51 15.77 10.83
C VAL A 61 9.26 16.57 11.12
N GLY A 62 9.01 17.65 10.37
CA GLY A 62 7.82 18.48 10.52
C GLY A 62 6.70 18.16 9.52
N PRO A 63 5.50 18.75 9.69
CA PRO A 63 4.37 18.55 8.78
C PRO A 63 4.65 18.95 7.32
N GLU A 64 5.63 19.82 7.08
CA GLU A 64 6.11 20.20 5.76
C GLU A 64 6.59 19.00 4.92
N GLU A 65 6.99 17.90 5.55
CA GLU A 65 7.43 16.70 4.87
C GLU A 65 6.27 15.80 4.42
N ILE A 66 5.02 16.09 4.81
CA ILE A 66 3.85 15.27 4.46
C ILE A 66 3.51 15.44 2.98
N SER A 67 3.49 16.69 2.49
CA SER A 67 3.13 17.04 1.13
C SER A 67 3.72 18.40 0.75
N ASP A 68 4.22 18.52 -0.48
CA ASP A 68 4.70 19.79 -1.04
C ASP A 68 3.55 20.77 -1.33
N GLN A 69 2.31 20.27 -1.38
CA GLN A 69 1.12 21.07 -1.65
C GLN A 69 0.21 21.11 -0.42
N PRO A 70 -0.42 22.26 -0.14
CA PRO A 70 -1.41 22.37 0.93
C PRO A 70 -2.63 21.50 0.65
N LEU A 71 -3.38 21.18 1.71
CA LEU A 71 -4.65 20.48 1.57
C LEU A 71 -5.62 21.29 0.68
N PRO A 72 -6.36 20.65 -0.24
CA PRO A 72 -7.38 21.33 -1.02
C PRO A 72 -8.45 21.97 -0.12
N GLN A 73 -8.97 23.13 -0.50
CA GLN A 73 -10.02 23.83 0.28
C GLN A 73 -11.45 23.38 -0.08
N THR A 74 -11.60 22.60 -1.15
CA THR A 74 -12.90 22.18 -1.69
C THR A 74 -12.91 20.68 -1.91
N ALA A 75 -14.05 20.04 -1.68
CA ALA A 75 -14.22 18.61 -1.89
C ALA A 75 -13.96 18.20 -3.36
N PRO A 76 -13.39 17.02 -3.59
CA PRO A 76 -13.03 16.55 -4.92
C PRO A 76 -14.28 16.36 -5.77
N THR A 77 -14.14 16.67 -7.06
CA THR A 77 -15.22 16.61 -8.05
C THR A 77 -15.03 15.47 -9.05
N THR A 78 -13.84 14.87 -9.05
CA THR A 78 -13.47 13.74 -9.91
C THR A 78 -12.89 12.59 -9.08
N GLU A 79 -12.98 11.37 -9.61
CA GLU A 79 -12.39 10.17 -8.99
C GLU A 79 -10.87 10.28 -8.81
N ALA A 80 -10.18 10.95 -9.74
CA ALA A 80 -8.74 11.16 -9.65
C ALA A 80 -8.36 12.11 -8.50
N GLU A 81 -9.13 13.19 -8.30
CA GLU A 81 -8.94 14.10 -7.16
C GLU A 81 -9.23 13.38 -5.83
N LEU A 82 -10.29 12.57 -5.78
CA LEU A 82 -10.65 11.78 -4.60
C LEU A 82 -9.53 10.80 -4.24
N LYS A 83 -9.05 10.02 -5.22
CA LYS A 83 -7.95 9.06 -5.00
C LYS A 83 -6.69 9.75 -4.46
N ARG A 84 -6.33 10.91 -5.02
CA ARG A 84 -5.19 11.69 -4.55
C ARG A 84 -5.37 12.14 -3.10
N LEU A 85 -6.59 12.53 -2.73
CA LEU A 85 -6.91 12.96 -1.38
C LEU A 85 -6.87 11.79 -0.39
N GLU A 86 -7.31 10.60 -0.79
CA GLU A 86 -7.18 9.36 -0.01
C GLU A 86 -5.71 8.94 0.20
N GLU A 87 -4.88 9.05 -0.84
CA GLU A 87 -3.42 8.87 -0.72
C GLU A 87 -2.83 9.84 0.31
N LEU A 88 -3.17 11.13 0.22
CA LEU A 88 -2.71 12.14 1.17
C LEU A 88 -3.19 11.86 2.60
N HIS A 89 -4.46 11.47 2.78
CA HIS A 89 -4.99 11.07 4.09
C HIS A 89 -4.20 9.90 4.70
N ARG A 90 -3.86 8.88 3.91
CA ARG A 90 -3.03 7.74 4.38
C ARG A 90 -1.63 8.18 4.80
N VAL A 91 -1.03 9.15 4.11
CA VAL A 91 0.27 9.73 4.52
C VAL A 91 0.14 10.52 5.83
N TYR A 92 -0.95 11.30 6.02
CA TYR A 92 -1.24 11.95 7.30
C TYR A 92 -1.41 10.94 8.44
N ASP A 93 -2.12 9.83 8.22
CA ASP A 93 -2.28 8.74 9.20
C ASP A 93 -0.93 8.21 9.66
N LEU A 94 -0.04 7.92 8.69
CA LEU A 94 1.31 7.47 8.98
C LEU A 94 2.11 8.51 9.78
N TYR A 95 2.06 9.78 9.38
CA TYR A 95 2.76 10.85 10.07
C TYR A 95 2.31 11.01 11.52
N VAL A 96 0.99 11.08 11.75
CA VAL A 96 0.41 11.18 13.09
C VAL A 96 0.79 9.97 13.95
N TRP A 97 0.76 8.76 13.37
CA TRP A 97 1.18 7.54 14.06
C TRP A 97 2.63 7.61 14.55
N LEU A 98 3.53 8.20 13.73
CA LEU A 98 4.93 8.45 14.08
C LEU A 98 5.08 9.55 15.14
N CYS A 99 4.29 10.63 15.08
CA CYS A 99 4.23 11.66 16.12
C CYS A 99 3.96 11.09 17.51
N TYR A 100 3.06 10.10 17.61
CA TYR A 100 2.75 9.47 18.89
C TYR A 100 3.89 8.62 19.47
N ARG A 101 4.77 8.09 18.62
CA ARG A 101 5.84 7.16 19.04
C ARG A 101 7.20 7.84 19.16
N LEU A 102 7.45 8.85 18.34
CA LEU A 102 8.68 9.65 18.34
C LEU A 102 8.34 11.13 18.57
N PRO A 103 7.69 11.49 19.70
CA PRO A 103 7.24 12.87 19.93
C PRO A 103 8.39 13.87 20.06
N TYR A 104 9.60 13.38 20.35
CA TYR A 104 10.80 14.21 20.37
C TYR A 104 11.27 14.58 18.97
N ALA A 105 10.92 13.81 17.94
CA ALA A 105 11.43 13.96 16.59
C ALA A 105 10.39 14.49 15.60
N PHE A 106 9.16 14.04 15.72
CA PHE A 106 8.05 14.42 14.85
C PHE A 106 7.25 15.55 15.50
N THR A 107 7.28 16.73 14.88
CA THR A 107 6.69 17.97 15.42
C THR A 107 5.31 18.25 14.81
N GLY A 108 4.58 19.26 15.30
CA GLY A 108 3.34 19.71 14.64
C GLY A 108 2.20 18.67 14.63
N ARG A 109 2.13 17.77 15.62
CA ARG A 109 1.09 16.72 15.69
C ARG A 109 -0.33 17.28 15.59
N GLU A 110 -0.64 18.34 16.34
CA GLU A 110 -1.98 18.93 16.36
C GLU A 110 -2.39 19.52 15.00
N GLU A 111 -1.43 20.13 14.29
CA GLU A 111 -1.62 20.62 12.93
C GLU A 111 -1.88 19.44 11.96
N ALA A 112 -1.05 18.39 12.04
CA ALA A 112 -1.21 17.20 11.22
C ALA A 112 -2.54 16.46 11.51
N GLU A 113 -2.98 16.39 12.76
CA GLU A 113 -4.26 15.81 13.16
C GLU A 113 -5.45 16.61 12.64
N THR A 114 -5.34 17.95 12.70
CA THR A 114 -6.36 18.85 12.14
C THR A 114 -6.47 18.68 10.64
N ALA A 115 -5.34 18.75 9.92
CA ALA A 115 -5.31 18.56 8.47
C ALA A 115 -5.78 17.16 8.05
N ARG A 116 -5.45 16.11 8.82
CA ARG A 116 -5.97 14.75 8.63
C ARG A 116 -7.50 14.71 8.74
N ALA A 117 -8.07 15.35 9.77
CA ALA A 117 -9.52 15.40 9.97
C ALA A 117 -10.23 16.17 8.87
N GLU A 118 -9.69 17.32 8.45
CA GLU A 118 -10.18 18.11 7.32
C GLU A 118 -10.15 17.29 6.02
N CYS A 119 -9.04 16.59 5.76
CA CYS A 119 -8.89 15.70 4.62
C CYS A 119 -9.96 14.61 4.60
N GLY A 120 -10.22 13.96 5.75
CA GLY A 120 -11.28 12.97 5.91
C GLY A 120 -12.68 13.53 5.63
N GLY A 121 -12.95 14.77 6.07
CA GLY A 121 -14.21 15.47 5.78
C GLY A 121 -14.40 15.72 4.28
N LEU A 122 -13.36 16.20 3.59
CA LEU A 122 -13.37 16.45 2.15
C LEU A 122 -13.55 15.16 1.34
N ILE A 123 -12.94 14.05 1.76
CA ILE A 123 -13.14 12.72 1.15
C ILE A 123 -14.62 12.31 1.27
N GLY A 124 -15.20 12.44 2.46
CA GLY A 124 -16.62 12.13 2.70
C GLY A 124 -17.55 12.94 1.79
N GLU A 125 -17.36 14.26 1.74
CA GLU A 125 -18.15 15.13 0.87
C GLU A 125 -17.95 14.82 -0.63
N GLY A 126 -16.73 14.47 -1.04
CA GLY A 126 -16.42 14.07 -2.40
C GLY A 126 -17.15 12.79 -2.82
N LEU A 127 -17.17 11.79 -1.95
CA LEU A 127 -17.90 10.54 -2.16
C LEU A 127 -19.40 10.78 -2.32
N ASP A 128 -20.00 11.61 -1.46
CA ASP A 128 -21.43 11.96 -1.54
C ASP A 128 -21.78 12.64 -2.87
N ARG A 129 -20.94 13.57 -3.33
CA ARG A 129 -21.14 14.28 -4.61
C ARG A 129 -21.03 13.34 -5.81
N LEU A 130 -20.00 12.50 -5.84
CA LEU A 130 -19.79 11.54 -6.92
C LEU A 130 -20.90 10.48 -6.97
N ALA A 131 -21.42 10.07 -5.82
CA ALA A 131 -22.56 9.15 -5.74
C ALA A 131 -23.88 9.80 -6.23
N ALA A 132 -24.06 11.11 -5.99
CA ALA A 132 -25.25 11.85 -6.41
C ALA A 132 -25.23 12.29 -7.89
N ALA A 133 -24.05 12.34 -8.52
CA ALA A 133 -23.92 12.72 -9.92
C ALA A 133 -24.61 11.67 -10.84
N PRO A 134 -25.48 12.08 -11.78
CA PRO A 134 -26.09 11.15 -12.73
C PRO A 134 -24.98 10.53 -13.58
N SER A 135 -24.73 9.25 -13.38
CA SER A 135 -23.69 8.50 -14.06
C SER A 135 -23.91 8.55 -15.58
N SER A 136 -23.08 9.28 -16.31
CA SER A 136 -22.95 9.15 -17.77
C SER A 136 -22.02 8.00 -18.18
N ALA A 137 -21.78 7.04 -17.27
CA ALA A 137 -21.09 5.80 -17.57
C ALA A 137 -21.72 4.67 -16.75
N GLY A 138 -22.29 3.69 -17.45
CA GLY A 138 -23.02 2.57 -16.84
C GLY A 138 -22.16 1.79 -15.87
N PHE A 139 -22.48 1.90 -14.58
CA PHE A 139 -21.94 0.99 -13.58
C PHE A 139 -22.73 -0.31 -13.67
N GLY A 140 -22.10 -1.31 -14.28
CA GLY A 140 -22.58 -2.68 -14.32
C GLY A 140 -22.91 -3.15 -12.91
N ARG A 141 -24.21 -3.27 -12.63
CA ARG A 141 -24.70 -4.12 -11.56
C ARG A 141 -24.13 -5.51 -11.82
N ARG A 142 -23.12 -5.93 -11.04
CA ARG A 142 -22.76 -7.34 -10.95
C ARG A 142 -23.98 -8.06 -10.37
N ASN A 143 -24.75 -8.63 -11.28
CA ASN A 143 -25.87 -9.49 -10.96
C ASN A 143 -25.31 -10.72 -10.25
N LEU A 144 -25.52 -10.80 -8.94
CA LEU A 144 -25.54 -12.05 -8.20
C LEU A 144 -26.66 -12.89 -8.83
N ASN A 145 -26.33 -13.80 -9.74
CA ASN A 145 -27.06 -15.05 -10.04
C ASN A 145 -26.53 -15.73 -11.31
N HIS A 146 -25.61 -16.68 -11.15
CA HIS A 146 -25.52 -17.82 -12.06
C HIS A 146 -25.07 -19.04 -11.24
N HIS A 147 -26.03 -19.81 -10.74
CA HIS A 147 -26.43 -21.09 -11.33
C HIS A 147 -25.28 -22.09 -11.48
N ASN A 148 -25.27 -23.01 -10.53
CA ASN A 148 -24.82 -24.40 -10.59
C ASN A 148 -24.48 -24.91 -12.01
N ARG A 149 -23.22 -25.26 -12.24
CA ARG A 149 -22.87 -26.24 -13.27
C ARG A 149 -21.65 -27.06 -12.85
N HIS A 150 -21.95 -28.25 -12.33
CA HIS A 150 -21.06 -29.41 -12.36
C HIS A 150 -20.38 -29.53 -13.72
N HIS A 151 -19.05 -29.50 -13.76
CA HIS A 151 -18.28 -30.16 -14.82
C HIS A 151 -16.98 -30.73 -14.26
N ASN A 152 -17.11 -31.99 -13.87
CA ASN A 152 -16.17 -33.10 -13.92
C ASN A 152 -14.74 -32.78 -14.41
N TYR A 153 -13.77 -32.92 -13.50
CA TYR A 153 -12.35 -33.10 -13.85
C TYR A 153 -12.17 -34.52 -14.39
N HIS A 154 -12.05 -34.66 -15.71
CA HIS A 154 -11.61 -35.90 -16.34
C HIS A 154 -10.08 -35.98 -16.26
N PHE A 155 -9.60 -36.76 -15.30
CA PHE A 155 -8.25 -37.31 -15.29
C PHE A 155 -8.06 -38.16 -16.56
N THR A 156 -7.05 -37.86 -17.36
CA THR A 156 -6.54 -38.79 -18.38
C THR A 156 -5.22 -39.36 -17.87
N ASN A 157 -5.28 -40.56 -17.29
CA ASN A 157 -4.16 -41.49 -17.25
C ASN A 157 -4.61 -42.76 -17.97
N ALA A 158 -3.93 -43.10 -19.07
CA ALA A 158 -4.01 -44.42 -19.67
C ALA A 158 -2.66 -44.74 -20.31
N GLU A 159 -1.99 -45.70 -19.69
CA GLU A 159 -0.76 -46.36 -20.11
C GLU A 159 -0.97 -47.23 -21.37
N LYS A 160 0.07 -47.31 -22.21
CA LYS A 160 0.56 -48.49 -22.99
C LYS A 160 1.67 -48.00 -23.91
N GLY A 161 2.90 -48.52 -23.97
CA GLY A 161 3.39 -49.87 -23.73
C GLY A 161 3.77 -50.52 -25.07
N LYS A 162 5.05 -50.43 -25.48
CA LYS A 162 5.84 -51.30 -26.40
C LYS A 162 7.13 -50.55 -26.79
N GLU A 163 8.32 -50.92 -26.33
CA GLU A 163 9.17 -52.03 -26.84
C GLU A 163 9.21 -52.07 -28.37
N ASP A 164 10.35 -51.67 -28.94
CA ASP A 164 11.15 -52.51 -29.85
C ASP A 164 12.51 -51.83 -30.08
N GLU A 165 13.57 -52.53 -29.65
CA GLU A 165 14.96 -52.35 -30.09
C GLU A 165 15.12 -52.95 -31.49
N ASP A 166 15.75 -52.20 -32.40
CA ASP A 166 16.57 -52.64 -33.54
C ASP A 166 17.02 -51.34 -34.22
N GLY A 167 18.30 -50.98 -34.34
CA GLY A 167 19.37 -51.79 -34.90
C GLY A 167 19.75 -51.22 -36.27
N ALA A 168 21.04 -50.93 -36.43
CA ALA A 168 21.78 -50.73 -37.69
C ALA A 168 21.96 -49.30 -38.29
N ASP A 169 23.25 -48.95 -38.35
CA ASP A 169 24.00 -48.34 -39.47
C ASP A 169 23.66 -46.90 -39.90
N GLY A 170 24.61 -45.97 -40.00
CA GLY A 170 26.01 -46.11 -40.39
C GLY A 170 26.23 -45.36 -41.72
N LYS A 171 27.02 -44.27 -41.67
CA LYS A 171 27.83 -43.64 -42.76
C LYS A 171 28.33 -42.31 -42.20
N SER A 172 29.61 -42.23 -41.81
CA SER A 172 30.78 -41.94 -42.67
C SER A 172 30.78 -40.51 -43.16
#